data_AF-A0A661WS13-F1
#
_entry.id   AF-A0A661WS13-F1
#
_cell.length_a   1.000
_cell.length_b   1.000
_cell.length_c   1.000
_cell.angle_alpha   90.00
_cell.angle_beta   90.00
_cell.angle_gamma   90.00
#
_symmetry.space_group_name_H-M   'P 1'
#
loop_
_entity.id
_entity.type
_entity.pdbx_description
1 polymer ?
#
loop_
_entity_poly.entity_id
_entity_poly.type
_entity_poly.pdbx_seq_one_letter_code
_entity_poly.pdbx_strand_id
1 'polypeptide(L)' 'MSNIMPEKAKELFLTFKKAIEAEREAQTMYLEAIDQTDDSFLKNILNGFYQDEVRHENELMEQYKRLRNTYGNNHPLNNY' A
#
# COMPACT_ATOMS: atom_id res chain seq x y z
N MET A 1 21.23 25.87 2.03
CA MET A 1 20.44 25.37 3.18
C MET A 1 20.13 23.91 2.93
N SER A 2 20.55 23.00 3.82
CA SER A 2 20.27 21.57 3.71
C SER A 2 18.77 21.34 3.80
N ASN A 3 18.19 20.80 2.72
CA ASN A 3 16.76 20.56 2.62
C ASN A 3 16.45 19.21 3.27
N ILE A 4 16.44 19.19 4.60
CA ILE A 4 16.12 18.01 5.40
C ILE A 4 14.61 17.79 5.25
N MET A 5 14.21 16.63 4.71
CA MET A 5 12.82 16.18 4.76
C MET A 5 12.32 16.32 6.20
N PRO A 6 11.25 17.09 6.45
CA PRO A 6 10.75 17.29 7.82
C PRO A 6 10.54 15.93 8.50
N GLU A 7 10.88 15.82 9.78
CA GLU A 7 10.80 14.53 10.48
C GLU A 7 9.40 13.90 10.39
N LYS A 8 8.35 14.74 10.50
CA LYS A 8 6.95 14.34 10.28
C LYS A 8 6.68 13.77 8.88
N ALA A 9 7.38 14.24 7.86
CA ALA A 9 7.24 13.70 6.51
C ALA A 9 7.88 12.31 6.40
N LYS A 10 9.05 12.07 7.03
CA LYS A 10 9.66 10.74 7.10
C LYS A 10 8.76 9.74 7.83
N GLU A 11 8.20 10.15 8.96
CA GLU A 11 7.22 9.35 9.70
C GLU A 11 6.03 9.00 8.80
N LEU A 12 5.51 9.97 8.06
CA LEU A 12 4.43 9.74 7.10
C LEU A 12 4.83 8.75 6.00
N PHE A 13 6.04 8.85 5.43
CA PHE A 13 6.53 7.86 4.47
C PHE A 13 6.56 6.44 5.04
N LEU A 14 7.03 6.28 6.28
CA LEU A 14 7.06 4.98 6.95
C LEU A 14 5.64 4.43 7.17
N THR A 15 4.69 5.30 7.53
CA THR A 15 3.28 4.92 7.67
C THR A 15 2.69 4.45 6.35
N PHE A 16 2.92 5.17 5.24
CA PHE A 16 2.45 4.73 3.92
C PHE A 16 3.06 3.39 3.51
N LYS A 17 4.36 3.17 3.75
CA LYS A 17 5.00 1.87 3.48
C LYS A 17 4.33 0.74 4.25
N LYS A 18 4.11 0.93 5.55
CA LYS A 18 3.43 -0.06 6.40
C LYS A 18 2.00 -0.34 5.93
N ALA A 19 1.26 0.70 5.52
CA ALA A 19 -0.08 0.53 4.99
C ALA A 19 -0.07 -0.30 3.68
N ILE A 20 0.83 0.01 2.74
CA ILE A 20 0.99 -0.77 1.49
C ILE A 20 1.34 -2.24 1.78
N GLU A 21 2.22 -2.48 2.75
CA GLU A 21 2.56 -3.85 3.18
C GLU A 21 1.33 -4.58 3.77
N ALA A 22 0.55 -3.90 4.61
CA ALA A 22 -0.67 -4.46 5.18
C ALA A 22 -1.71 -4.81 4.10
N GLU A 23 -1.90 -3.96 3.07
CA GLU A 23 -2.79 -4.27 1.94
C GLU A 23 -2.35 -5.54 1.21
N ARG A 24 -1.04 -5.75 1.01
CA ARG A 24 -0.50 -6.95 0.35
C ARG A 24 -0.67 -8.21 1.20
N GLU A 25 -0.51 -8.08 2.51
CA GLU A 25 -0.79 -9.18 3.45
C GLU A 25 -2.27 -9.55 3.43
N ALA A 26 -3.17 -8.57 3.43
CA ALA A 26 -4.62 -8.79 3.33
C ALA A 26 -5.01 -9.44 1.99
N GLN A 27 -4.44 -8.98 0.87
CA GLN A 27 -4.61 -9.62 -0.44
C GLN A 27 -4.22 -11.10 -0.41
N THR A 28 -3.05 -11.42 0.16
CA THR A 28 -2.56 -12.80 0.29
C THR A 28 -3.52 -13.63 1.14
N MET A 29 -3.97 -13.09 2.28
CA MET A 29 -4.92 -13.76 3.18
C MET A 29 -6.25 -14.07 2.48
N TYR A 30 -6.80 -13.14 1.70
CA TYR A 30 -8.05 -13.37 0.99
C TYR A 30 -7.90 -14.39 -0.15
N LEU A 31 -6.76 -14.41 -0.86
CA LEU A 31 -6.47 -15.44 -1.86
C LEU A 31 -6.37 -16.83 -1.23
N GLU A 32 -5.71 -16.96 -0.08
CA GLU A 32 -5.65 -18.23 0.67
C GLU A 32 -7.05 -18.66 1.15
N ALA A 33 -7.88 -17.73 1.63
CA ALA A 33 -9.25 -18.02 2.05
C ALA A 33 -10.15 -18.47 0.89
N ILE A 34 -9.95 -17.91 -0.32
CA ILE A 34 -10.66 -18.33 -1.54
C ILE A 34 -10.31 -19.78 -1.90
N ASP A 35 -9.05 -20.19 -1.73
CA ASP A 35 -8.59 -21.55 -1.99
C ASP A 35 -9.12 -22.57 -0.96
N GLN A 36 -9.34 -22.13 0.28
CA GLN A 36 -9.78 -22.99 1.39
C GLN A 36 -11.29 -23.27 1.45
N THR A 37 -12.09 -22.63 0.59
CA THR A 37 -13.55 -22.80 0.59
C THR A 37 -14.04 -23.35 -0.74
N ASP A 38 -15.10 -24.15 -0.73
CA ASP A 38 -15.80 -24.59 -1.94
C ASP A 38 -17.11 -23.84 -2.17
N ASP A 39 -17.54 -23.03 -1.19
CA ASP A 39 -18.78 -22.26 -1.27
C ASP A 39 -18.63 -21.09 -2.25
N SER A 40 -19.36 -21.17 -3.36
CA SER A 40 -19.32 -20.16 -4.42
C SER A 40 -19.75 -18.75 -3.97
N PHE A 41 -20.66 -18.65 -3.00
CA PHE A 41 -21.10 -17.37 -2.46
C PHE A 41 -19.99 -16.75 -1.60
N LEU A 42 -19.34 -17.55 -0.74
CA LEU A 42 -18.19 -17.10 0.05
C LEU A 42 -17.01 -16.71 -0.85
N LYS A 43 -16.72 -17.48 -1.91
CA LYS A 43 -15.69 -17.11 -2.89
C LYS A 43 -15.94 -15.73 -3.50
N ASN A 44 -17.19 -15.43 -3.85
CA ASN A 44 -17.52 -14.14 -4.43
C ASN A 44 -17.34 -12.98 -3.44
N ILE A 45 -17.70 -13.18 -2.16
CA ILE A 45 -17.47 -12.18 -1.11
C ILE A 45 -15.97 -11.94 -0.91
N LEU A 46 -15.18 -13.01 -0.75
CA LEU A 46 -13.74 -12.92 -0.53
C LEU A 46 -13.02 -12.29 -1.73
N ASN A 47 -13.45 -12.60 -2.95
CA ASN A 47 -12.93 -11.94 -4.14
C ASN A 47 -13.26 -10.44 -4.15
N GLY A 48 -14.45 -10.04 -3.65
CA GLY A 48 -14.78 -8.63 -3.42
C GLY A 48 -13.78 -7.94 -2.50
N PHE A 49 -13.48 -8.53 -1.33
CA PHE A 49 -12.49 -7.99 -0.41
C PHE A 49 -11.09 -7.92 -1.03
N TYR A 50 -10.64 -8.98 -1.72
CA TYR A 50 -9.37 -8.97 -2.44
C TYR A 50 -9.26 -7.79 -3.44
N GLN A 51 -10.31 -7.52 -4.22
CA GLN A 51 -10.31 -6.42 -5.17
C GLN A 51 -10.28 -5.04 -4.48
N ASP A 52 -10.92 -4.91 -3.31
CA ASP A 52 -10.85 -3.69 -2.51
C ASP A 52 -9.42 -3.42 -2.01
N GLU A 53 -8.72 -4.44 -1.50
CA GLU A 53 -7.33 -4.25 -1.04
C GLU A 53 -6.36 -3.97 -2.19
N VAL A 54 -6.60 -4.54 -3.38
CA VAL A 54 -5.85 -4.16 -4.61
C VAL A 54 -6.09 -2.69 -4.96
N ARG A 55 -7.32 -2.20 -4.84
CA ARG A 55 -7.64 -0.79 -5.07
C ARG A 55 -6.97 0.10 -4.02
N HIS A 56 -7.03 -0.27 -2.74
CA HIS A 56 -6.38 0.47 -1.66
C HIS A 56 -4.86 0.53 -1.84
N GLU A 57 -4.20 -0.58 -2.20
CA GLU A 57 -2.76 -0.60 -2.49
C GLU A 57 -2.42 0.43 -3.58
N ASN A 58 -3.17 0.44 -4.68
CA ASN A 58 -2.94 1.36 -5.79
C ASN A 58 -3.11 2.83 -5.37
N GLU A 59 -4.16 3.13 -4.61
CA GLU A 59 -4.41 4.48 -4.08
C GLU A 59 -3.27 4.92 -3.14
N LEU A 60 -2.84 4.05 -2.22
CA LEU A 60 -1.73 4.32 -1.31
C LEU A 60 -0.40 4.51 -2.05
N MET A 61 -0.13 3.69 -3.06
CA MET A 61 1.06 3.81 -3.92
C MET A 61 1.10 5.13 -4.67
N GLU A 62 -0.04 5.59 -5.20
CA GLU A 62 -0.13 6.90 -5.86
C GLU A 62 0.12 8.05 -4.88
N GLN A 63 -0.43 7.99 -3.66
CA GLN A 63 -0.14 9.00 -2.65
C GLN A 63 1.32 8.95 -2.18
N TYR A 64 1.89 7.75 -2.02
CA TYR A 64 3.31 7.57 -1.68
C TYR A 64 4.22 8.20 -2.75
N LYS A 65 3.92 8.00 -4.04
CA LYS A 65 4.65 8.65 -5.15
C LYS A 65 4.50 10.18 -5.10
N ARG A 66 3.30 10.70 -4.85
CA ARG A 66 3.05 12.15 -4.73
C ARG A 66 3.82 12.76 -3.56
N LEU A 67 3.82 12.09 -2.40
CA LEU A 67 4.61 12.47 -1.24
C LEU A 67 6.10 12.48 -1.59
N ARG A 68 6.58 11.42 -2.25
CA ARG A 68 7.98 11.31 -2.73
C ARG A 68 8.35 12.43 -3.68
N ASN A 69 7.48 12.81 -4.62
CA ASN A 69 7.78 13.91 -5.53
C ASN A 69 7.80 15.27 -4.81
N THR A 70 6.90 15.47 -3.86
CA THR A 70 6.80 16.72 -3.08
C THR A 70 8.08 16.97 -2.25
N TYR A 71 8.61 15.92 -1.62
CA TYR A 71 9.80 16.02 -0.77
C TYR A 71 11.11 15.61 -1.47
N GLY A 72 11.04 14.87 -2.57
CA GLY A 72 12.16 14.28 -3.32
C GLY A 72 12.61 15.06 -4.56
N ASN A 73 11.81 15.98 -5.10
CA ASN A 73 12.32 16.97 -6.08
C ASN A 73 13.39 17.92 -5.51
N ASN A 74 13.71 17.78 -4.22
CA ASN A 74 14.81 18.48 -3.55
C ASN A 74 15.94 17.54 -3.07
N HIS A 75 15.88 16.22 -3.33
CA HIS A 75 16.97 15.29 -3.02
C HIS A 75 16.80 13.92 -3.72
N PRO A 76 17.83 13.38 -4.40
CA PRO A 76 17.77 12.01 -4.92
C PRO A 76 17.82 11.04 -3.73
N LEU A 77 16.85 10.13 -3.64
CA LEU A 77 16.92 8.99 -2.73
C LEU A 77 16.59 7.72 -3.52
N ASN A 78 17.56 6.82 -3.53
CA ASN A 78 17.71 5.64 -4.37
C ASN A 78 16.50 4.69 -4.42
N ASN A 79 16.48 3.97 -5.55
CA ASN A 79 15.50 2.98 -5.98
C ASN A 79 15.19 1.91 -4.92
N TYR A 80 13.91 1.77 -4.62
CA TYR A 80 13.25 0.50 -4.32
C TYR A 80 12.05 0.41 -5.27
#